data_AF-A0A7M7Q9E8-F1
#
_entry.id   AF-A0A7M7Q9E8-F1
#
_cell.length_a   1.000
_cell.length_b   1.000
_cell.length_c   1.000
_cell.angle_alpha   90.00
_cell.angle_beta   90.00
_cell.angle_gamma   90.00
#
_symmetry.space_group_name_H-M   'P 1'
#
loop_
_entity.id
_entity.type
_entity.pdbx_description
1 polymer ?
#
loop_
_entity_poly.entity_id
_entity_poly.type
_entity_poly.pdbx_seq_one_letter_code
_entity_poly.pdbx_strand_id
1 'polypeptide(L)'
;MIRSIAISICVILCSTEIFAMLELIRQFFDATDTNITRVRTEEERQARSGEFAVLDFIGLVEQYDEYTAEEYDVQTDDGYILKLHRITGSSSSPKAAGKPIVYFQHGLFGDSDFKVVLGPKQALNCASRDTCLRSCRCID
;
A
#
# COMPACT_ATOMS: atom_id res chain seq x y z
N MET A 1 -8.22 -31.02 -42.10
CA MET A 1 -8.21 -29.62 -42.56
C MET A 1 -8.98 -28.69 -41.62
N ILE A 2 -10.26 -28.95 -41.34
CA ILE A 2 -11.12 -28.08 -40.49
C ILE A 2 -10.59 -27.92 -39.05
N ARG A 3 -10.06 -28.99 -38.43
CA ARG A 3 -9.49 -28.95 -37.07
C ARG A 3 -8.26 -28.04 -36.93
N SER A 4 -7.36 -28.04 -37.92
CA SER A 4 -6.18 -27.17 -37.89
C SER A 4 -6.55 -25.70 -38.09
N ILE A 5 -7.57 -25.41 -38.90
CA ILE A 5 -8.10 -24.05 -39.10
C ILE A 5 -8.74 -23.53 -37.81
N ALA A 6 -9.53 -24.36 -37.12
CA ALA A 6 -10.17 -23.98 -35.86
C ALA A 6 -9.16 -23.67 -34.74
N ILE A 7 -8.07 -24.43 -34.63
CA ILE A 7 -7.00 -24.18 -33.65
C ILE A 7 -6.28 -22.86 -33.97
N SER A 8 -5.95 -22.62 -35.23
CA SER A 8 -5.28 -21.39 -35.64
C SER A 8 -6.14 -20.15 -35.36
N ILE A 9 -7.46 -20.22 -35.61
CA ILE A 9 -8.39 -19.13 -35.31
C ILE A 9 -8.49 -18.90 -33.79
N CYS A 10 -8.55 -19.96 -32.98
CA CYS A 10 -8.61 -19.85 -31.52
C CYS A 10 -7.36 -19.19 -30.92
N VAL A 11 -6.17 -19.53 -31.42
CA VAL A 11 -4.90 -18.92 -30.98
C VAL A 11 -4.85 -17.44 -31.34
N ILE A 12 -5.30 -17.08 -32.55
CA ILE A 12 -5.35 -15.67 -32.98
C ILE A 12 -6.33 -14.88 -32.11
N LEU A 13 -7.54 -15.38 -31.87
CA LEU A 13 -8.54 -14.71 -31.03
C LEU A 13 -8.05 -14.54 -29.57
N CYS A 14 -7.41 -15.56 -29.01
CA CYS A 14 -6.82 -15.48 -27.67
C CYS A 14 -5.66 -14.45 -27.62
N SER A 15 -4.82 -14.41 -28.66
CA SER A 15 -3.72 -13.44 -28.73
C SER A 15 -4.21 -11.99 -28.81
N THR A 16 -5.33 -11.73 -29.48
CA THR A 16 -5.93 -10.39 -29.55
C THR A 16 -6.53 -9.95 -28.22
N GLU A 17 -7.12 -10.86 -27.44
CA GLU A 17 -7.63 -10.53 -26.10
C GLU A 17 -6.49 -10.24 -25.12
N ILE A 18 -5.39 -11.01 -25.18
CA ILE A 18 -4.19 -10.77 -24.37
C ILE A 18 -3.54 -9.43 -24.73
N PHE A 19 -3.45 -9.10 -26.03
CA PHE A 19 -2.90 -7.83 -26.47
C PHE A 19 -3.76 -6.65 -26.02
N ALA A 20 -5.08 -6.75 -26.13
CA ALA A 20 -6.00 -5.72 -25.63
C ALA A 20 -5.88 -5.54 -24.11
N MET A 21 -5.74 -6.63 -23.35
CA MET A 21 -5.50 -6.57 -21.90
C MET A 21 -4.17 -5.90 -21.59
N LEU A 22 -3.11 -6.19 -22.35
CA LEU A 22 -1.79 -5.58 -22.15
C LEU A 22 -1.81 -4.07 -22.45
N GLU A 23 -2.49 -3.63 -23.50
CA GLU A 23 -2.66 -2.21 -23.81
C GLU A 23 -3.49 -1.50 -22.74
N LEU A 24 -4.51 -2.15 -22.20
CA LEU A 24 -5.26 -1.61 -21.06
C LEU A 24 -4.38 -1.46 -19.82
N ILE A 25 -3.51 -2.45 -19.55
CA ILE A 25 -2.54 -2.39 -18.45
C ILE A 25 -1.56 -1.23 -18.66
N ARG A 26 -1.07 -1.03 -19.89
CA ARG A 26 -0.19 0.11 -20.23
C ARG A 26 -0.88 1.45 -20.01
N GLN A 27 -2.10 1.59 -20.51
CA GLN A 27 -2.88 2.81 -20.31
C GLN A 27 -3.16 3.09 -18.83
N PHE A 28 -3.34 2.03 -18.03
CA PHE A 28 -3.48 2.16 -16.58
C PHE A 28 -2.18 2.61 -15.90
N PHE A 29 -1.02 2.09 -16.32
CA PHE A 29 0.28 2.54 -15.80
C PHE A 29 0.57 4.00 -16.17
N ASP A 30 0.28 4.43 -17.40
CA ASP A 30 0.45 5.84 -17.81
C ASP A 30 -0.43 6.80 -17.00
N ALA A 31 -1.63 6.36 -16.58
CA ALA A 31 -2.51 7.14 -15.73
C ALA A 31 -1.98 7.35 -14.30
N THR A 32 -0.95 6.60 -13.87
CA THR A 32 -0.33 6.80 -12.55
C THR A 32 0.70 7.92 -12.52
N ASP A 33 1.16 8.42 -13.68
CA ASP A 33 2.18 9.46 -13.85
C ASP A 33 1.60 10.88 -13.63
N THR A 34 0.95 11.04 -12.48
CA THR A 34 0.30 12.27 -12.07
C THR A 34 1.27 13.10 -11.23
N ASN A 35 1.25 14.44 -11.39
CA ASN A 35 2.06 15.37 -10.58
C ASN A 35 1.48 15.45 -9.16
N ILE A 36 1.60 14.35 -8.41
CA ILE A 36 1.16 14.21 -7.04
C ILE A 36 2.38 14.42 -6.17
N THR A 37 2.34 15.47 -5.35
CA THR A 37 3.39 15.72 -4.36
C THR A 37 2.97 15.13 -3.03
N ARG A 38 3.83 14.28 -2.45
CA ARG A 38 3.63 13.68 -1.12
C ARG A 38 4.24 14.60 -0.07
N VAL A 39 3.45 14.95 0.95
CA VAL A 39 3.75 15.99 1.92
C VAL A 39 3.62 15.44 3.34
N ARG A 40 4.49 15.87 4.26
CA ARG A 40 4.53 15.34 5.63
C ARG A 40 3.43 15.90 6.53
N THR A 41 3.11 17.18 6.38
CA THR A 41 2.22 17.88 7.31
C THR A 41 1.00 18.47 6.60
N GLU A 42 -0.10 18.58 7.35
CA GLU A 42 -1.35 19.13 6.81
C GLU A 42 -1.20 20.62 6.49
N GLU A 43 -0.36 21.35 7.23
CA GLU A 43 -0.05 22.75 6.96
C GLU A 43 0.62 22.94 5.60
N GLU A 44 1.58 22.08 5.26
CA GLU A 44 2.24 22.09 3.95
C GLU A 44 1.27 21.71 2.83
N ARG A 45 0.34 20.78 3.09
CA ARG A 45 -0.71 20.41 2.13
C ARG A 45 -1.65 21.59 1.86
N GLN A 46 -2.05 22.30 2.90
CA GLN A 46 -2.90 23.50 2.79
C GLN A 46 -2.18 24.68 2.12
N ALA A 47 -0.89 24.87 2.43
CA ALA A 47 -0.07 25.88 1.79
C ALA A 47 0.08 25.65 0.28
N ARG A 48 -0.01 24.40 -0.17
CA ARG A 48 0.05 23.97 -1.58
C ARG A 48 -1.32 23.73 -2.20
N SER A 49 -2.40 24.33 -1.69
CA SER A 49 -3.79 24.09 -2.15
C SER A 49 -4.05 24.24 -3.66
N GLY A 50 -3.13 24.82 -4.46
CA GLY A 50 -3.22 24.88 -5.92
C GLY A 50 -2.57 23.71 -6.67
N GLU A 51 -1.76 22.88 -6.00
CA GLU A 51 -1.15 21.65 -6.50
C GLU A 51 -1.84 20.44 -5.85
N PHE A 52 -1.87 19.29 -6.52
CA PHE A 52 -2.43 18.07 -5.92
C PHE A 52 -1.44 17.48 -4.91
N ALA A 53 -1.52 17.99 -3.67
CA ALA A 53 -0.71 17.54 -2.54
C ALA A 53 -1.48 16.53 -1.67
N VAL A 54 -0.84 15.39 -1.39
CA VAL A 54 -1.40 14.32 -0.55
C VAL A 54 -0.44 14.06 0.61
N LEU A 55 -0.98 13.68 1.77
CA LEU A 55 -0.15 13.29 2.92
C LEU A 55 0.67 12.04 2.60
N ASP A 56 1.93 12.02 3.04
CA ASP A 56 2.75 10.82 3.03
C ASP A 56 2.30 9.83 4.10
N PHE A 57 2.92 8.64 4.16
CA PHE A 57 2.51 7.63 5.12
C PHE A 57 2.61 8.13 6.57
N ILE A 58 3.69 8.85 6.90
CA ILE A 58 3.91 9.39 8.23
C ILE A 58 2.84 10.43 8.58
N GLY A 59 2.59 11.39 7.70
CA GLY A 59 1.52 12.38 7.85
C GLY A 59 0.14 11.74 7.97
N LEU A 60 -0.14 10.67 7.23
CA LEU A 60 -1.39 9.91 7.35
C LEU A 60 -1.55 9.21 8.71
N VAL A 61 -0.46 8.83 9.38
CA VAL A 61 -0.51 8.22 10.71
C VAL A 61 -0.51 9.29 11.80
N GLU A 62 0.39 10.27 11.71
CA GLU A 62 0.63 11.29 12.72
C GLU A 62 -0.44 12.39 12.75
N GLN A 63 -1.25 12.54 11.69
CA GLN A 63 -2.48 13.35 11.77
C GLN A 63 -3.43 12.88 12.89
N TYR A 64 -3.27 11.63 13.35
CA TYR A 64 -3.91 11.12 14.54
C TYR A 64 -2.88 11.17 15.67
N ASP A 65 -2.98 12.18 16.54
CA ASP A 65 -2.06 12.49 17.67
C ASP A 65 -1.71 11.29 18.57
N GLU A 66 -2.48 10.22 18.47
CA GLU A 66 -2.33 8.99 19.24
C GLU A 66 -1.33 8.02 18.65
N TYR A 67 -0.83 8.19 17.42
CA TYR A 67 0.00 7.20 16.72
C TYR A 67 1.35 7.76 16.28
N THR A 68 2.38 6.89 16.30
CA THR A 68 3.74 7.24 15.87
C THR A 68 4.22 6.22 14.84
N ALA A 69 4.87 6.70 13.79
CA ALA A 69 5.37 5.89 12.69
C ALA A 69 6.85 6.14 12.40
N GLU A 70 7.49 5.15 11.80
CA GLU A 70 8.90 5.16 11.38
C GLU A 70 9.00 4.58 9.97
N GLU A 71 9.93 5.11 9.17
CA GLU A 71 10.28 4.57 7.85
C GLU A 71 11.67 3.93 7.90
N TYR A 72 11.85 2.84 7.17
CA TYR A 72 13.11 2.12 7.06
C TYR A 72 13.40 1.77 5.61
N ASP A 73 14.58 2.13 5.12
CA ASP A 73 15.04 1.69 3.80
C ASP A 73 15.76 0.35 3.93
N VAL A 74 15.24 -0.66 3.23
CA VAL A 74 15.80 -2.02 3.21
C VAL A 74 16.28 -2.33 1.81
N GLN A 75 17.56 -2.67 1.69
CA GLN A 75 18.11 -3.15 0.44
C GLN A 75 17.94 -4.66 0.32
N THR A 76 17.38 -5.09 -0.80
CA THR A 76 17.25 -6.50 -1.18
C THR A 76 18.53 -7.01 -1.84
N ASP A 77 18.72 -8.33 -1.87
CA ASP A 77 19.93 -8.96 -2.42
C ASP A 77 20.14 -8.65 -3.91
N ASP A 78 19.05 -8.41 -4.65
CA ASP A 78 19.04 -8.03 -6.06
C ASP A 78 19.14 -6.51 -6.29
N GLY A 79 19.30 -5.73 -5.23
CA GLY A 79 19.67 -4.32 -5.29
C GLY A 79 18.51 -3.33 -5.28
N TYR A 80 17.27 -3.77 -5.12
CA TYR A 80 16.14 -2.86 -4.93
C TYR A 80 16.11 -2.29 -3.52
N ILE A 81 15.77 -1.00 -3.41
CA ILE A 81 15.57 -0.30 -2.14
C ILE A 81 14.08 -0.26 -1.85
N LEU A 82 13.66 -0.99 -0.82
CA LEU A 82 12.29 -1.04 -0.34
C LEU A 82 12.13 -0.11 0.85
N LYS A 83 11.20 0.84 0.76
CA LYS A 83 10.81 1.66 1.90
C LYS A 83 9.75 0.93 2.71
N LEU A 84 10.09 0.52 3.93
CA LEU A 84 9.17 -0.10 4.88
C LEU A 84 8.61 0.93 5.84
N HIS A 85 7.31 0.85 6.10
CA HIS A 85 6.62 1.70 7.04
C HIS A 85 6.18 0.92 8.28
N ARG A 86 6.49 1.44 9.47
CA ARG A 86 6.19 0.81 10.75
C ARG A 86 5.48 1.76 11.69
N ILE A 87 4.29 1.37 12.16
CA ILE A 87 3.60 2.06 13.25
C ILE A 87 4.11 1.49 14.58
N THR A 88 4.84 2.28 15.36
CA THR A 88 5.57 1.77 16.54
C THR A 88 4.71 1.63 17.79
N GLY A 89 3.74 2.52 17.95
CA GLY A 89 2.94 2.57 19.17
C GLY A 89 1.73 3.46 19.03
N SER A 90 0.90 3.46 20.07
CA SER A 90 -0.12 4.47 20.30
C SER A 90 -0.06 4.96 21.74
N SER A 91 -0.78 6.04 22.05
CA SER A 91 -1.04 6.48 23.41
C SER A 91 -1.47 5.32 24.34
N SER A 92 -2.35 4.44 23.84
CA SER A 92 -2.83 3.24 24.57
C SER A 92 -1.84 2.07 24.61
N SER A 93 -0.89 2.00 23.67
CA SER A 93 0.07 0.91 23.55
C SER A 93 1.41 1.47 23.07
N PRO A 94 2.22 2.06 23.97
CA PRO A 94 3.46 2.72 23.61
C PRO A 94 4.48 1.75 23.03
N LYS A 95 5.52 2.30 22.39
CA LYS A 95 6.65 1.52 21.86
C LYS A 95 7.33 0.78 23.02
N ALA A 96 7.39 -0.55 22.92
CA ALA A 96 8.02 -1.41 23.93
C ALA A 96 8.75 -2.56 23.25
N ALA A 97 9.82 -3.06 23.88
CA ALA A 97 10.52 -4.24 23.42
C ALA A 97 9.65 -5.49 23.61
N GLY A 98 9.70 -6.44 22.66
CA GLY A 98 8.97 -7.71 22.75
C GLY A 98 7.49 -7.66 22.36
N LYS A 99 7.00 -6.55 21.77
CA LYS A 99 5.64 -6.52 21.22
C LYS A 99 5.53 -7.45 20.01
N PRO A 100 4.40 -8.17 19.84
CA PRO A 100 4.18 -9.02 18.68
C PRO A 100 4.25 -8.16 17.40
N ILE A 101 5.02 -8.65 16.43
CA ILE A 101 5.22 -7.97 15.15
C ILE A 101 4.19 -8.53 14.18
N VAL A 102 3.45 -7.64 13.51
CA VAL A 102 2.51 -8.00 12.45
C VAL A 102 3.00 -7.34 11.18
N TYR A 103 3.14 -8.14 10.12
CA TYR A 103 3.53 -7.68 8.80
C TYR A 103 2.30 -7.62 7.88
N PHE A 104 2.19 -6.54 7.11
CA PHE A 104 1.10 -6.35 6.15
C PHE A 104 1.67 -6.13 4.76
N GLN A 105 1.35 -7.05 3.85
CA GLN A 105 1.63 -6.91 2.43
C GLN A 105 0.37 -6.43 1.72
N HIS A 106 0.50 -5.40 0.89
CA HIS A 106 -0.58 -4.97 0.02
C HIS A 106 -0.72 -5.93 -1.18
N GLY A 107 -1.90 -5.94 -1.81
CA GLY A 107 -2.14 -6.69 -3.04
C GLY A 107 -1.57 -6.02 -4.28
N LEU A 108 -1.90 -6.56 -5.45
CA LEU A 108 -1.54 -5.97 -6.74
C LEU A 108 -2.12 -4.55 -6.86
N PHE A 109 -1.30 -3.59 -7.30
CA PHE A 109 -1.63 -2.15 -7.38
C PHE A 109 -1.91 -1.44 -6.04
N GLY A 110 -1.55 -2.07 -4.92
CA GLY A 110 -1.60 -1.42 -3.62
C GLY A 110 -0.29 -0.73 -3.24
N ASP A 111 -0.38 0.12 -2.23
CA ASP A 111 0.76 0.69 -1.49
C ASP A 111 0.49 0.52 0.01
N SER A 112 1.49 0.80 0.86
CA SER A 112 1.39 0.73 2.32
C SER A 112 0.27 1.59 2.91
N ASP A 113 -0.13 2.65 2.22
CA ASP A 113 -1.14 3.60 2.69
C ASP A 113 -2.54 2.99 2.74
N PHE A 114 -2.79 1.95 1.94
CA PHE A 114 -4.12 1.32 1.82
C PHE A 114 -4.68 0.86 3.17
N LYS A 115 -3.79 0.49 4.10
CA LYS A 115 -4.17 0.05 5.44
C LYS A 115 -4.37 1.18 6.44
N VAL A 116 -3.98 2.41 6.11
CA VAL A 116 -4.03 3.58 7.02
C VAL A 116 -5.04 4.63 6.54
N VAL A 117 -5.27 4.76 5.23
CA VAL A 117 -6.12 5.78 4.62
C VAL A 117 -7.57 5.81 5.14
N LEU A 118 -8.09 4.67 5.62
CA LEU A 118 -9.46 4.55 6.16
C LEU A 118 -9.59 5.10 7.60
N GLY A 119 -8.49 5.51 8.23
CA GLY A 119 -8.45 6.06 9.58
C GLY A 119 -8.71 5.04 10.71
N PRO A 120 -8.49 5.38 11.98
CA PRO A 120 -8.32 4.40 13.05
C PRO A 120 -9.48 3.44 13.30
N LYS A 121 -10.71 3.87 12.99
CA LYS A 121 -11.94 3.10 13.25
C LYS A 121 -12.22 2.03 12.19
N GLN A 122 -11.71 2.21 10.98
CA GLN A 122 -11.98 1.33 9.83
C GLN A 122 -10.71 0.71 9.25
N ALA A 123 -9.56 1.35 9.47
CA ALA A 123 -8.24 0.82 9.15
C ALA A 123 -7.95 -0.43 9.99
N LEU A 124 -7.74 -1.56 9.30
CA LEU A 124 -7.43 -2.85 9.90
C LEU A 124 -6.23 -2.80 10.86
N ASN A 125 -5.24 -1.93 10.59
CA ASN A 125 -4.01 -1.85 11.38
C ASN A 125 -4.17 -1.01 12.66
N CYS A 126 -5.05 -0.02 12.67
CA CYS A 126 -5.27 0.82 13.84
C CYS A 126 -6.37 0.24 14.74
N ALA A 127 -7.45 -0.31 14.15
CA ALA A 127 -8.55 -0.92 14.89
C ALA A 127 -8.18 -2.26 15.56
N SER A 128 -7.20 -3.00 15.01
CA SER A 128 -6.82 -4.32 15.52
C SER A 128 -6.10 -4.29 16.87
N ARG A 129 -5.72 -3.12 17.42
CA ARG A 129 -5.02 -3.06 18.72
C ARG A 129 -5.87 -3.47 19.92
N ASP A 130 -7.19 -3.29 19.90
CA ASP A 130 -8.02 -3.72 21.03
C ASP A 130 -8.40 -5.21 20.98
N THR A 131 -8.32 -5.85 19.80
CA THR A 131 -8.71 -7.27 19.64
C THR A 131 -7.51 -8.21 19.51
N CYS A 132 -6.39 -7.77 18.92
CA CYS A 132 -5.22 -8.63 18.68
C CYS A 132 -4.37 -8.85 19.95
N LEU A 133 -4.25 -7.84 20.83
CA LEU A 133 -3.53 -7.97 22.12
C LEU A 133 -4.26 -8.86 23.15
N ARG A 134 -5.55 -9.12 22.98
CA ARG A 134 -6.33 -9.98 23.91
C ARG A 134 -6.44 -11.43 23.48
N SER A 135 -6.11 -11.79 22.23
CA SER A 135 -6.45 -13.12 21.71
C SER A 135 -5.37 -13.84 20.89
N CYS A 136 -4.27 -13.17 20.50
CA CYS A 136 -3.23 -13.86 19.74
C CYS A 136 -2.25 -14.60 20.66
N ARG A 137 -2.59 -15.86 20.93
CA ARG A 137 -1.65 -16.90 21.36
C ARG A 137 -0.56 -17.00 20.29
N CYS A 138 0.70 -16.90 20.70
CA CYS A 138 1.84 -17.09 19.81
C CYS A 138 1.72 -18.47 19.15
N ILE A 139 1.83 -18.53 17.83
CA ILE A 139 2.23 -19.77 17.15
C ILE A 139 3.73 -19.83 17.33
N ASP A 140 4.17 -20.88 18.03
CA ASP A 140 5.57 -21.29 18.16
C ASP A 140 6.15 -21.74 16.80
#